data_AF-A0A4U1CYI5-F1
#
_entry.id   AF-A0A4U1CYI5-F1
#
_cell.length_a   1.000
_cell.length_b   1.000
_cell.length_c   1.000
_cell.angle_alpha   90.00
_cell.angle_beta   90.00
_cell.angle_gamma   90.00
#
_symmetry.space_group_name_H-M   'P 1'
#
loop_
_entity.id
_entity.type
_entity.pdbx_description
1 polymer ?
#
loop_
_entity_poly.entity_id
_entity_poly.type
_entity_poly.pdbx_seq_one_letter_code
_entity_poly.pdbx_strand_id
1 'polypeptide(L)' 'MHRIINFFKDVGREMGKVSWPKRKELTGYTVTVLVTVVFFTIFFAVIDLGISELIRLIP' A
#
# COMPACT_ATOMS: atom_id res chain seq x y z
N MET A 1 -29.96 21.66 5.07
CA MET A 1 -29.02 21.03 6.02
C MET A 1 -29.51 19.68 6.55
N HIS A 2 -30.76 19.51 6.99
CA HIS A 2 -31.30 18.22 7.49
C HIS A 2 -31.15 17.02 6.54
N ARG A 3 -31.28 17.22 5.22
CA ARG A 3 -31.16 16.14 4.22
C ARG A 3 -29.73 15.56 4.13
N ILE A 4 -28.71 16.39 4.27
CA ILE A 4 -27.30 15.97 4.17
C ILE A 4 -26.91 15.14 5.39
N ILE A 5 -27.33 15.55 6.59
CA ILE A 5 -27.09 14.80 7.84
C ILE A 5 -27.76 13.42 7.78
N ASN A 6 -29.00 13.36 7.29
CA ASN A 6 -29.70 12.09 7.12
C ASN A 6 -29.01 11.19 6.08
N PHE A 7 -28.52 11.75 4.98
CA PHE A 7 -27.76 11.01 3.98
C PHE A 7 -26.49 10.37 4.56
N PHE A 8 -25.66 11.11 5.31
CA PHE A 8 -24.47 10.54 5.96
C PHE A 8 -24.82 9.47 7.00
N LYS A 9 -25.94 9.63 7.70
CA LYS A 9 -26.46 8.62 8.65
C LYS A 9 -26.85 7.32 7.94
N ASP A 10 -27.51 7.42 6.79
CA ASP A 10 -27.89 6.27 5.98
C ASP A 10 -26.67 5.59 5.35
N VAL A 11 -25.69 6.36 4.87
CA VAL A 11 -24.40 5.85 4.36
C VAL A 11 -23.64 5.10 5.45
N GLY A 12 -23.53 5.65 6.67
CA GLY A 12 -22.88 4.96 7.79
C GLY A 12 -23.58 3.66 8.17
N ARG A 13 -24.91 3.62 8.09
CA ARG A 13 -25.71 2.42 8.33
C ARG A 13 -25.46 1.34 7.27
N GLU A 14 -25.30 1.73 6.01
CA GLU A 14 -24.98 0.79 4.91
C GLU A 14 -23.53 0.31 4.98
N MET A 15 -22.59 1.20 5.31
CA MET A 15 -21.17 0.86 5.54
C MET A 15 -20.99 -0.15 6.68
N GLY A 16 -21.88 -0.15 7.67
CA GLY A 16 -21.89 -1.15 8.74
C GLY A 16 -22.35 -2.54 8.31
N LYS A 17 -23.08 -2.66 7.19
CA LYS A 17 -23.43 -3.96 6.58
C LYS A 17 -22.30 -4.54 5.73
N VAL A 18 -21.32 -3.72 5.37
CA VAL A 18 -20.15 -4.17 4.61
C VAL A 18 -19.26 -5.01 5.52
N SER A 19 -18.87 -6.19 5.04
CA SER A 19 -17.93 -7.08 5.72
C SER A 19 -16.51 -6.52 5.60
N TRP A 20 -16.11 -5.67 6.52
CA TRP A 20 -14.74 -5.18 6.58
C TRP A 20 -13.78 -6.30 7.00
N PRO A 21 -12.58 -6.36 6.39
CA PRO A 21 -11.58 -7.36 6.73
C PRO A 21 -11.19 -7.27 8.21
N LYS A 22 -10.90 -8.42 8.82
CA LYS A 22 -10.49 -8.46 10.23
C LYS A 22 -9.12 -7.81 10.37
N ARG A 23 -8.86 -7.19 11.53
CA ARG A 23 -7.55 -6.54 11.83
C ARG A 23 -6.35 -7.46 11.54
N LYS A 24 -6.47 -8.75 11.82
CA LYS A 24 -5.44 -9.77 11.56
C LYS A 24 -5.13 -9.95 10.07
N GLU A 25 -6.16 -9.94 9.21
CA GLU A 25 -6.00 -10.05 7.76
C GLU A 25 -5.35 -8.79 7.19
N LEU A 26 -5.79 -7.62 7.66
CA LEU A 26 -5.18 -6.33 7.29
C LEU A 26 -3.69 -6.28 7.62
N THR A 27 -3.31 -6.70 8.83
CA THR A 27 -1.89 -6.79 9.20
C THR A 27 -1.12 -7.74 8.28
N GLY A 28 -1.70 -8.89 7.94
CA GLY A 28 -1.09 -9.82 6.98
C GLY A 28 -0.85 -9.16 5.62
N TYR A 29 -1.85 -8.46 5.07
CA TYR A 29 -1.71 -7.75 3.80
C TYR A 29 -0.65 -6.65 3.86
N THR A 30 -0.64 -5.84 4.93
CA THR A 30 0.36 -4.79 5.10
C THR A 30 1.77 -5.37 5.20
N VAL A 31 1.96 -6.46 5.95
CA VAL A 31 3.26 -7.13 6.07
C VAL A 31 3.72 -7.65 4.71
N THR A 32 2.86 -8.31 3.95
CA THR A 32 3.20 -8.79 2.61
C THR A 32 3.64 -7.64 1.70
N VAL A 33 2.90 -6.52 1.69
CA VAL A 33 3.25 -5.34 0.88
C VAL A 33 4.59 -4.74 1.34
N LEU A 34 4.83 -4.64 2.64
CA LEU A 34 6.11 -4.13 3.15
C LEU A 34 7.28 -5.01 2.74
N VAL A 35 7.12 -6.33 2.81
CA VAL A 35 8.16 -7.29 2.38
C VAL A 35 8.48 -7.13 0.90
N THR A 36 7.46 -7.03 0.03
CA THR A 36 7.70 -6.87 -1.41
C THR A 36 8.35 -5.53 -1.72
N VAL A 37 7.91 -4.44 -1.08
CA VAL A 37 8.52 -3.10 -1.25
C VAL A 37 9.99 -3.14 -0.84
N VAL A 38 10.31 -3.64 0.36
CA VAL A 38 11.70 -3.72 0.85
C VAL A 38 12.57 -4.55 -0.10
N PHE A 39 12.07 -5.69 -0.58
CA PHE A 39 12.78 -6.52 -1.56
C PHE A 39 13.11 -5.76 -2.84
N PHE A 40 12.12 -5.08 -3.44
CA PHE A 40 12.33 -4.31 -4.67
C PHE A 40 13.24 -3.10 -4.43
N THR A 41 13.14 -2.43 -3.29
CA THR A 41 14.03 -1.31 -2.94
C THR A 41 15.49 -1.76 -2.92
N ILE A 42 15.79 -2.89 -2.29
CA ILE A 42 17.15 -3.44 -2.25
C ILE A 42 17.60 -3.85 -3.66
N PHE A 43 16.73 -4.53 -4.41
CA PHE A 43 17.02 -4.95 -5.78
C PHE A 43 17.38 -3.76 -6.69
N PHE A 44 16.57 -2.69 -6.67
CA PHE A 44 16.86 -1.49 -7.44
C PHE A 44 18.14 -0.80 -6.97
N ALA A 45 18.38 -0.69 -5.66
CA ALA A 45 19.63 -0.12 -5.15
C ALA A 45 20.86 -0.87 -5.65
N VAL A 46 20.82 -2.20 -5.70
CA VAL A 46 21.92 -3.02 -6.22
C VAL A 46 22.10 -2.80 -7.73
N ILE A 47 21.01 -2.78 -8.48
CA ILE A 47 21.05 -2.55 -9.93
C ILE A 47 21.57 -1.15 -10.25
N ASP A 48 21.10 -0.12 -9.57
CA ASP A 48 21.49 1.27 -9.81
C ASP A 48 22.99 1.45 -9.56
N LEU A 49 23.52 0.85 -8.48
CA LEU A 49 24.95 0.86 -8.19
C LEU A 49 25.74 0.04 -9.21
N GLY A 50 25.26 -1.15 -9.56
CA GLY A 50 25.90 -2.01 -10.56
C GLY A 50 25.99 -1.35 -11.93
N ILE A 51 24.89 -0.74 -12.39
CA ILE A 51 24.83 -0.01 -13.66
C ILE A 51 25.69 1.26 -13.59
N SER A 52 25.63 2.02 -12.50
CA SER A 52 26.42 3.25 -12.34
C SER A 52 27.92 2.99 -12.45
N GLU A 53 28.42 1.94 -11.81
CA GLU A 53 29.82 1.54 -11.90
C GLU A 53 30.17 0.98 -13.28
N LEU A 54 29.25 0.24 -13.93
CA LEU A 54 29.46 -0.22 -15.31
C LEU A 54 29.56 0.93 -16.31
N ILE A 55 28.72 1.95 -16.16
CA ILE A 55 28.74 3.16 -17.00
C ILE A 55 30.02 3.96 -16.76
N ARG A 56 30.50 4.06 -15.51
CA ARG A 56 31.78 4.75 -15.20
C ARG A 56 33.00 4.07 -15.82
N LEU A 57 32.94 2.77 -16.10
CA LEU A 57 34.00 2.01 -16.76
C LEU A 57 34.00 2.18 -18.29
N ILE A 58 32.91 2.72 -18.86
CA ILE A 58 32.84 3.07 -20.27
C ILE A 58 33.41 4.51 -20.41
N PRO A 59 34.46 4.72 -21.22
CA PRO A 59 35.07 6.03 -21.42
C PRO A 59 34.13 7.05 -22.09
#